data_AF-A0A966WVG3-F1
#
_entry.id   AF-A0A966WVG3-F1
#
_cell.length_a   1.000
_cell.length_b   1.000
_cell.length_c   1.000
_cell.angle_alpha   90.00
_cell.angle_beta   90.00
_cell.angle_gamma   90.00
#
_symmetry.space_group_name_H-M   'P 1'
#
loop_
_entity.id
_entity.type
_entity.pdbx_description
1 polymer ?
#
loop_
_entity_poly.entity_id
_entity_poly.type
_entity_poly.pdbx_seq_one_letter_code
_entity_poly.pdbx_strand_id
1 'polypeptide(L)' 'MKVIVDLCLVPIGVGVHLAPYIAACEKVLSEAGLKIQLHPNGTAIEGEWEPVFAAIEACHQALL' A
#
# COMPACT_ATOMS: atom_id res chain seq x y z
N MET A 1 -7.22 -13.37 -11.69
CA MET A 1 -7.59 -14.09 -10.44
C MET A 1 -7.76 -13.05 -9.38
N LYS A 2 -8.92 -12.99 -8.71
CA LYS A 2 -9.15 -12.01 -7.65
C LYS A 2 -8.47 -12.42 -6.36
N VAL A 3 -7.92 -11.43 -5.67
CA VAL A 3 -7.27 -11.58 -4.36
C VAL A 3 -7.73 -10.50 -3.41
N ILE A 4 -7.61 -10.82 -2.13
CA ILE A 4 -7.65 -9.87 -1.02
C ILE A 4 -6.31 -9.99 -0.32
N VAL A 5 -5.62 -8.86 -0.15
CA VAL A 5 -4.29 -8.79 0.47
C VAL A 5 -4.32 -7.76 1.59
N ASP A 6 -3.59 -8.05 2.68
CA ASP A 6 -3.29 -7.08 3.73
C ASP A 6 -1.86 -6.57 3.52
N LEU A 7 -1.72 -5.28 3.22
CA LEU A 7 -0.42 -4.64 3.02
C LEU A 7 -0.04 -3.85 4.28
N CYS A 8 1.08 -4.23 4.91
CA CYS A 8 1.73 -3.46 5.96
C CYS A 8 3.14 -3.08 5.49
N LEU A 9 3.40 -1.78 5.33
CA LEU A 9 4.71 -1.26 4.96
C LEU A 9 5.33 -0.54 6.16
N VAL A 10 6.51 -1.00 6.58
CA VAL A 10 7.23 -0.46 7.73
C VAL A 10 8.54 0.17 7.28
N PRO A 11 8.60 1.51 7.12
CA PRO A 11 9.84 2.22 6.84
C PRO A 11 10.83 2.06 8.01
N ILE A 12 12.05 1.64 7.71
CA ILE A 12 13.10 1.41 8.71
C ILE A 12 14.05 2.60 8.73
N GLY A 13 14.41 3.09 9.92
CA GLY A 13 15.41 4.15 10.09
C GLY A 13 14.89 5.59 10.00
N VAL A 14 13.56 5.79 9.89
CA VAL A 14 12.94 7.12 9.70
C VAL A 14 12.28 7.71 10.95
N GLY A 15 12.46 7.06 12.10
CA GLY A 15 11.80 7.43 13.36
C GLY A 15 10.34 6.98 13.43
N VAL A 16 9.54 7.62 14.30
CA VAL A 16 8.17 7.19 14.63
C VAL A 16 7.07 7.87 13.81
N HIS A 17 7.41 8.92 13.06
CA HIS A 17 6.44 9.69 12.29
C HIS A 17 6.22 9.07 10.91
N LEU A 18 5.35 8.06 10.85
CA LEU A 18 5.12 7.26 9.64
C LEU A 18 4.04 7.81 8.71
N ALA A 19 3.24 8.78 9.15
CA ALA A 19 2.08 9.29 8.40
C ALA A 19 2.39 9.71 6.94
N PRO A 20 3.52 10.40 6.63
CA PRO A 20 3.83 10.77 5.24
C PRO A 20 4.10 9.57 4.33
N TYR A 21 4.71 8.52 4.86
CA TYR A 21 5.00 7.29 4.12
C TYR A 21 3.73 6.51 3.83
N ILE A 22 2.82 6.45 4.82
CA ILE A 22 1.50 5.83 4.66
C ILE A 22 0.68 6.59 3.61
N ALA A 23 0.67 7.92 3.65
CA ALA A 23 -0.04 8.75 2.68
C ALA A 23 0.51 8.59 1.24
N ALA A 24 1.82 8.41 1.07
CA ALA A 24 2.42 8.13 -0.23
C ALA A 24 1.93 6.78 -0.79
N CYS A 25 1.90 5.72 0.03
CA CYS A 25 1.36 4.43 -0.36
C CYS A 25 -0.14 4.49 -0.68
N GLU A 26 -0.94 5.16 0.15
CA GLU A 26 -2.39 5.32 -0.07
C GLU A 26 -2.66 5.99 -1.42
N LYS A 27 -1.87 7.01 -1.78
CA LYS A 27 -1.97 7.69 -3.08
C LYS A 27 -1.70 6.72 -4.24
N VAL A 28 -0.62 5.95 -4.18
CA VAL A 28 -0.27 4.94 -5.21
C VAL A 28 -1.41 3.93 -5.38
N LEU A 29 -1.93 3.40 -4.27
CA LEU A 29 -3.01 2.41 -4.30
C LEU A 29 -4.31 2.99 -4.86
N SER A 30 -4.62 4.25 -4.52
CA SER A 30 -5.81 4.96 -5.01
C SER A 30 -5.71 5.26 -6.51
N GLU A 31 -4.54 5.70 -6.98
CA GLU A 31 -4.28 5.97 -8.41
C GLU A 31 -4.30 4.68 -9.26
N ALA A 32 -3.98 3.53 -8.66
CA ALA A 32 -4.13 2.22 -9.30
C ALA A 32 -5.61 1.79 -9.45
N GLY A 33 -6.57 2.55 -8.93
CA GLY A 33 -8.01 2.25 -9.02
C GLY A 33 -8.44 1.02 -8.22
N LEU A 34 -7.65 0.63 -7.22
CA LEU A 34 -7.93 -0.53 -6.37
C LEU A 34 -8.93 -0.18 -5.27
N LYS A 35 -9.74 -1.17 -4.88
CA LYS A 35 -10.58 -1.04 -3.69
C LYS A 35 -9.70 -1.24 -2.46
N ILE A 36 -9.50 -0.17 -1.70
CA ILE A 36 -8.66 -0.17 -0.51
C ILE A 36 -9.40 0.23 0.75
N GLN A 37 -8.93 -0.26 1.88
CA GLN A 37 -9.39 0.16 3.20
C GLN A 37 -8.21 0.23 4.16
N LEU A 38 -7.90 1.44 4.64
CA LEU A 38 -6.91 1.65 5.69
C LEU A 38 -7.45 1.17 7.04
N HIS A 39 -6.57 0.60 7.86
CA HIS A 39 -6.85 0.19 9.24
C HIS A 39 -5.58 0.35 10.11
N PRO A 40 -5.66 0.18 11.45
CA PRO A 40 -4.54 0.50 12.33
C PRO A 40 -3.24 -0.26 12.10
N ASN A 41 -3.27 -1.39 11.36
CA ASN A 41 -2.11 -2.25 11.14
C ASN A 41 -1.76 -2.46 9.65
N GLY A 42 -2.38 -1.70 8.74
CA GLY A 42 -2.15 -1.90 7.32
C GLY A 42 -3.23 -1.31 6.43
N THR A 43 -3.25 -1.80 5.19
CA THR A 43 -4.27 -1.50 4.19
C THR A 43 -4.75 -2.79 3.56
N ALA A 44 -6.05 -3.07 3.67
CA ALA A 44 -6.69 -4.15 2.94
C ALA A 44 -6.90 -3.72 1.48
N ILE A 45 -6.56 -4.59 0.53
CA ILE A 45 -6.62 -4.34 -0.91
C ILE A 45 -7.38 -5.48 -1.57
N GLU A 46 -8.40 -5.17 -2.36
CA GLU A 46 -9.16 -6.13 -3.17
C GLU A 46 -8.99 -5.81 -4.66
N GLY A 47 -8.63 -6.81 -5.47
CA GLY A 47 -8.46 -6.61 -6.91
C GLY A 47 -7.99 -7.85 -7.67
N GLU A 48 -7.67 -7.67 -8.94
CA GLU A 48 -7.00 -8.69 -9.74
C GLU A 48 -5.53 -8.82 -9.32
N TRP A 49 -5.01 -10.05 -9.34
CA TRP A 49 -3.65 -10.40 -8.92
C TRP A 49 -2.58 -9.43 -9.45
N GLU A 50 -2.50 -9.24 -10.77
CA GLU A 50 -1.45 -8.40 -11.38
C GLU A 50 -1.53 -6.92 -10.93
N PRO A 51 -2.68 -6.22 -11.03
CA PRO A 51 -2.80 -4.86 -10.50
C PRO A 51 -2.47 -4.73 -9.00
N VAL A 52 -2.89 -5.68 -8.17
CA VAL A 52 -2.64 -5.63 -6.72
C VAL A 52 -1.15 -5.70 -6.43
N PHE A 53 -0.44 -6.66 -7.00
CA PHE A 53 0.99 -6.82 -6.74
C PHE A 53 1.83 -5.74 -7.42
N ALA A 54 1.44 -5.24 -8.59
CA ALA A 54 2.08 -4.09 -9.23
C ALA A 54 1.96 -2.82 -8.35
N ALA A 55 0.80 -2.60 -7.73
CA ALA A 55 0.60 -1.47 -6.82
C ALA A 55 1.42 -1.62 -5.52
N ILE A 56 1.54 -2.83 -4.97
CA ILE A 56 2.41 -3.13 -3.82
C ILE A 56 3.87 -2.82 -4.14
N GLU A 57 4.37 -3.24 -5.31
CA GLU A 57 5.72 -2.91 -5.77
C GLU A 57 5.90 -1.40 -5.93
N ALA A 58 4.94 -0.70 -6.53
CA ALA A 58 4.96 0.75 -6.67
C ALA A 58 4.98 1.47 -5.31
N CYS A 59 4.25 0.98 -4.30
CA CYS A 59 4.33 1.50 -2.93
C CYS A 59 5.74 1.34 -2.35
N HIS A 60 6.40 0.21 -2.58
CA HIS A 60 7.77 0.00 -2.11
C HIS A 60 8.75 0.96 -2.81
N GLN A 61 8.63 1.13 -4.12
CA GLN A 61 9.47 2.04 -4.92
C GLN A 61 9.28 3.51 -4.55
N ALA A 62 8.05 3.92 -4.20
CA ALA A 62 7.74 5.29 -3.82
C ALA A 62 8.39 5.73 -2.49
N LEU A 63 8.93 4.79 -1.72
CA LEU A 63 9.55 5.03 -0.42
C LEU A 63 11.06 4.77 -0.38
N LEU A 64 11.67 4.44 -1.52
CA LEU A 64 13.11 4.45 -1.73
C LEU A 64 13.61 5.89 -1.97
#